data_AF-A0A1F3ETX9-F1
#
_entry.id   AF-A0A1F3ETX9-F1
#
_cell.length_a   1.000
_cell.length_b   1.000
_cell.length_c   1.000
_cell.angle_alpha   90.00
_cell.angle_beta   90.00
_cell.angle_gamma   90.00
#
_symmetry.space_group_name_H-M   'P 1'
#
loop_
_entity.id
_entity.type
_entity.pdbx_description
1 polymer ?
#
loop_
_entity_poly.entity_id
_entity_poly.type
_entity_poly.pdbx_seq_one_letter_code
_entity_poly.pdbx_strand_id
1 'polypeptide(L)'
;MLPEFPDLVECKKCRNIFWLSKTKEKGEYSWGDESNPHWENADVAEFLNIHNYFRALQLNVAESKNEELFIRKRIWWSFNDRGRNGGKLFKFVNDGIRWKENIDRLLQIFDIGDITQKVMIAELNRNLGDFDKCMELINSIEDPELEWLTEAFKRECESQNKNAFLLICNE
;
A
#
# COMPACT_ATOMS: atom_id res chain seq x y z
N MET A 1 10.13 -2.01 4.19
CA MET A 1 9.22 -0.98 4.75
C MET A 1 8.88 -1.38 6.17
N LEU A 2 9.23 -0.55 7.15
CA LEU A 2 8.74 -0.73 8.52
C LEU A 2 7.20 -0.63 8.52
N PRO A 3 6.49 -1.36 9.40
CA PRO A 3 5.05 -1.24 9.49
C PRO A 3 4.67 0.17 9.96
N GLU A 4 4.00 0.92 9.09
CA GLU A 4 3.31 2.14 9.48
C GLU A 4 2.06 1.77 10.28
N PHE A 5 1.82 2.48 11.38
CA PHE A 5 0.55 2.35 12.10
C PHE A 5 -0.58 2.81 11.17
N PRO A 6 -1.61 1.98 10.92
CA PRO A 6 -2.59 2.29 9.89
C PRO A 6 -3.52 3.40 10.37
N ASP A 7 -3.59 4.48 9.61
CA ASP A 7 -4.47 5.61 9.91
C ASP A 7 -5.94 5.32 9.57
N LEU A 8 -6.21 4.51 8.54
CA LEU A 8 -7.57 4.09 8.18
C LEU A 8 -7.91 2.76 8.87
N VAL A 9 -8.96 2.75 9.68
CA VAL A 9 -9.38 1.60 10.50
C VAL A 9 -10.88 1.35 10.42
N GLU A 10 -11.33 0.18 10.89
CA GLU A 10 -12.74 -0.19 10.98
C GLU A 10 -13.12 -0.50 12.43
N CYS A 11 -14.21 0.07 12.93
CA CYS A 11 -14.76 -0.32 14.23
C CYS A 11 -15.34 -1.74 14.15
N LYS A 12 -14.90 -2.64 15.03
CA LYS A 12 -15.33 -4.04 15.06
C LYS A 12 -16.83 -4.20 15.26
N LYS A 13 -17.45 -3.33 16.07
CA LYS A 13 -18.88 -3.41 16.44
C LYS A 13 -19.80 -2.83 15.38
N CYS A 14 -19.59 -1.57 14.99
CA CYS A 14 -20.50 -0.88 14.07
C CYS A 14 -20.08 -0.95 12.59
N ARG A 15 -18.89 -1.51 12.30
CA ARG A 15 -18.34 -1.66 10.94
C ARG A 15 -18.14 -0.34 10.20
N ASN A 16 -18.05 0.77 10.94
CA ASN A 16 -17.74 2.09 10.39
C ASN A 16 -16.25 2.15 10.05
N ILE A 17 -15.91 2.66 8.86
CA ILE A 17 -14.54 2.88 8.41
C ILE A 17 -14.23 4.36 8.56
N PHE A 18 -13.11 4.69 9.21
CA PHE A 18 -12.76 6.08 9.52
C PHE A 18 -11.24 6.28 9.67
N TRP A 19 -10.81 7.52 9.48
CA TRP A 19 -9.43 7.97 9.67
C TRP A 19 -9.19 8.29 11.14
N LEU A 20 -8.21 7.64 11.78
CA LEU A 20 -7.83 7.89 13.17
C LEU A 20 -7.35 9.34 13.36
N SER A 21 -6.56 9.86 12.41
CA SER A 21 -6.08 11.23 12.38
C SER A 21 -7.19 12.29 12.36
N LYS A 22 -8.40 11.93 11.92
CA LYS A 22 -9.59 12.80 11.93
C LYS A 22 -10.45 12.65 13.19
N THR A 23 -10.11 11.71 14.07
CA THR A 23 -10.84 11.52 15.33
C THR A 23 -10.27 12.39 16.44
N LYS A 24 -11.12 12.74 17.40
CA LYS A 24 -10.70 13.42 18.62
C LYS A 24 -10.21 12.39 19.63
N GLU A 25 -8.94 12.48 19.98
CA GLU A 25 -8.38 11.72 21.10
C GLU A 25 -9.12 12.06 22.40
N LYS A 26 -9.48 11.03 23.17
CA LYS A 26 -10.16 11.16 24.45
C LYS A 26 -9.25 10.86 25.64
N GLY A 27 -8.13 10.20 25.41
CA GLY A 27 -7.11 9.85 26.39
C GLY A 27 -6.23 8.71 25.86
N GLU A 28 -5.22 8.38 26.64
CA GLU A 28 -4.24 7.32 26.39
C GLU A 28 -4.13 6.39 27.61
N TYR A 29 -3.50 5.24 27.42
CA TYR A 29 -3.13 4.32 28.50
C TYR A 29 -1.80 3.65 28.16
N SER A 30 -1.08 3.13 29.16
CA SER A 30 0.28 2.62 28.94
C SER A 30 0.26 1.24 28.30
N TRP A 31 1.23 0.98 27.43
CA TRP A 31 1.42 -0.35 26.89
C TRP A 31 1.74 -1.34 28.02
N GLY A 32 0.93 -2.38 28.15
CA GLY A 32 1.02 -3.37 29.24
C GLY A 32 -0.03 -3.19 30.34
N ASP A 33 -0.77 -2.07 30.37
CA ASP A 33 -1.95 -1.96 31.22
C ASP A 33 -3.06 -2.88 30.67
N GLU A 34 -3.59 -3.77 31.52
CA GLU A 34 -4.62 -4.74 31.10
C GLU A 34 -5.96 -4.06 30.74
N SER A 35 -6.26 -2.93 31.37
CA SER A 35 -7.43 -2.10 31.05
C SER A 35 -7.31 -0.70 31.68
N ASN A 36 -7.99 0.27 31.07
CA ASN A 36 -8.29 1.55 31.72
C ASN A 36 -9.77 1.56 32.12
N PRO A 37 -10.12 1.68 33.41
CA PRO A 37 -11.52 1.69 33.87
C PRO A 37 -12.40 2.75 33.19
N HIS A 38 -11.81 3.86 32.73
CA HIS A 38 -12.56 4.92 32.02
C HIS A 38 -12.98 4.50 30.61
N TRP A 39 -12.31 3.50 30.02
CA TRP A 39 -12.47 3.05 28.64
C TRP A 39 -12.82 1.55 28.54
N GLU A 40 -13.24 0.92 29.63
CA GLU A 40 -13.57 -0.52 29.67
C GLU A 40 -14.63 -0.92 28.64
N ASN A 41 -15.54 0.00 28.32
CA ASN A 41 -16.60 -0.18 27.32
C ASN A 41 -16.26 0.37 25.93
N ALA A 42 -15.02 0.83 25.70
CA ALA A 42 -14.61 1.34 24.40
C ALA A 42 -14.55 0.21 23.37
N ASP A 43 -15.15 0.45 22.21
CA ASP A 43 -15.12 -0.51 21.11
C ASP A 43 -13.74 -0.51 20.43
N VAL A 44 -13.31 -1.68 19.95
CA VAL A 44 -12.00 -1.87 19.30
C VAL A 44 -12.06 -1.52 17.82
N ALA A 45 -11.08 -0.75 17.35
CA ALA A 45 -10.81 -0.55 15.94
C ALA A 45 -9.80 -1.59 15.44
N GLU A 46 -10.03 -2.14 14.25
CA GLU A 46 -9.18 -3.16 13.63
C GLU A 46 -8.64 -2.67 12.28
N PHE A 47 -7.54 -3.29 11.86
CA PHE A 47 -6.92 -2.99 10.57
C PHE A 47 -7.81 -3.46 9.43
N LEU A 48 -7.84 -2.68 8.35
CA LEU A 48 -8.60 -3.05 7.15
C LEU A 48 -7.93 -4.23 6.44
N ASN A 49 -8.74 -5.23 6.10
CA ASN A 49 -8.38 -6.17 5.06
C ASN A 49 -8.61 -5.56 3.67
N ILE A 50 -8.13 -6.22 2.61
CA ILE A 50 -8.25 -5.73 1.23
C ILE A 50 -9.69 -5.46 0.79
N HIS A 51 -10.67 -6.27 1.22
CA HIS A 51 -12.08 -6.07 0.88
C HIS A 51 -12.63 -4.80 1.52
N ASN A 52 -12.22 -4.51 2.76
CA ASN A 52 -12.60 -3.30 3.45
C ASN A 52 -11.94 -2.05 2.84
N TYR A 53 -10.72 -2.14 2.28
CA TYR A 53 -10.16 -1.03 1.51
C TYR A 53 -10.97 -0.72 0.23
N PHE A 54 -11.45 -1.75 -0.48
CA PHE A 54 -12.37 -1.53 -1.60
C PHE A 54 -13.70 -0.92 -1.14
N ARG A 55 -14.24 -1.38 0.00
CA ARG A 55 -15.44 -0.78 0.60
C ARG A 55 -15.19 0.69 0.99
N ALA A 56 -14.01 1.03 1.50
CA ALA A 56 -13.64 2.40 1.82
C ALA A 56 -13.70 3.32 0.59
N LEU A 57 -13.19 2.86 -0.56
CA LEU A 57 -13.33 3.59 -1.83
C LEU A 57 -14.81 3.76 -2.24
N GLN A 58 -15.62 2.71 -2.11
CA GLN A 58 -17.05 2.77 -2.45
C GLN A 58 -17.86 3.70 -1.56
N LEU A 59 -17.50 3.78 -0.28
CA LEU A 59 -18.12 4.68 0.70
C LEU A 59 -17.62 6.12 0.58
N ASN A 60 -16.66 6.40 -0.32
CA ASN A 60 -16.04 7.71 -0.49
C ASN A 60 -15.52 8.31 0.83
N VAL A 61 -14.86 7.47 1.66
CA VAL A 61 -14.27 7.95 2.93
C VAL A 61 -13.05 8.84 2.73
N ALA A 62 -12.46 8.83 1.53
CA ALA A 62 -11.37 9.71 1.15
C ALA A 62 -11.91 11.05 0.67
N GLU A 63 -11.51 12.13 1.33
CA GLU A 63 -11.91 13.51 1.03
C GLU A 63 -10.87 14.24 0.16
N SER A 64 -9.70 13.65 -0.01
CA SER A 64 -8.59 14.22 -0.79
C SER A 64 -7.92 13.20 -1.70
N LYS A 65 -7.18 13.70 -2.70
CA LYS A 65 -6.35 12.86 -3.59
C LYS A 65 -5.31 12.04 -2.81
N ASN A 66 -4.77 12.60 -1.72
CA ASN A 66 -3.78 11.93 -0.88
C ASN A 66 -4.40 10.78 -0.07
N GLU A 67 -5.63 10.96 0.42
CA GLU A 67 -6.39 9.90 1.09
C GLU A 67 -6.78 8.78 0.12
N GLU A 68 -7.21 9.13 -1.10
CA GLU A 68 -7.44 8.14 -2.16
C GLU A 68 -6.15 7.37 -2.47
N LEU A 69 -5.03 8.07 -2.61
CA LEU A 69 -3.73 7.47 -2.86
C LEU A 69 -3.32 6.50 -1.73
N PHE A 70 -3.54 6.89 -0.47
CA PHE A 70 -3.29 6.01 0.67
C PHE A 70 -4.06 4.69 0.56
N ILE A 71 -5.37 4.76 0.34
CA ILE A 71 -6.22 3.56 0.24
C ILE A 71 -5.75 2.65 -0.91
N ARG A 72 -5.47 3.23 -2.07
CA ARG A 72 -5.07 2.48 -3.26
C ARG A 72 -3.70 1.84 -3.11
N LYS A 73 -2.75 2.50 -2.45
CA LYS A 73 -1.45 1.89 -2.08
C LYS A 73 -1.65 0.70 -1.17
N ARG A 74 -2.53 0.81 -0.16
CA ARG A 74 -2.82 -0.33 0.74
C ARG A 74 -3.46 -1.51 0.01
N ILE A 75 -4.33 -1.25 -0.98
CA ILE A 75 -4.87 -2.31 -1.85
C ILE A 75 -3.75 -3.00 -2.63
N TRP A 76 -2.90 -2.22 -3.30
CA TRP A 76 -1.78 -2.73 -4.08
C TRP A 76 -0.83 -3.58 -3.23
N TRP A 77 -0.39 -3.06 -2.08
CA TRP A 77 0.47 -3.79 -1.15
C TRP A 77 -0.21 -5.05 -0.59
N SER A 78 -1.50 -4.99 -0.29
CA SER A 78 -2.26 -6.18 0.16
C SER A 78 -2.28 -7.29 -0.88
N PHE A 79 -2.34 -6.95 -2.17
CA PHE A 79 -2.18 -7.93 -3.25
C PHE A 79 -0.76 -8.48 -3.28
N ASN A 80 0.24 -7.61 -3.32
CA ASN A 80 1.65 -8.02 -3.35
C ASN A 80 1.99 -8.96 -2.18
N ASP A 81 1.51 -8.67 -0.97
CA ASP A 81 1.71 -9.51 0.20
C ASP A 81 1.08 -10.90 0.08
N ARG A 82 -0.05 -11.04 -0.62
CA ARG A 82 -0.62 -12.37 -0.94
C ARG A 82 0.26 -13.18 -1.88
N GLY A 83 1.00 -12.52 -2.77
CA GLY A 83 1.92 -13.14 -3.72
C GLY A 83 3.30 -13.48 -3.17
N ARG A 84 3.66 -12.96 -1.97
CA ARG A 84 4.93 -13.26 -1.33
C ARG A 84 5.04 -14.74 -0.95
N ASN A 85 6.26 -15.24 -0.87
CA ASN A 85 6.59 -16.60 -0.41
C ASN A 85 5.82 -17.71 -1.13
N GLY A 86 5.63 -17.58 -2.45
CA GLY A 86 4.91 -18.57 -3.28
C GLY A 86 3.37 -18.53 -3.12
N GLY A 87 2.84 -17.50 -2.46
CA GLY A 87 1.40 -17.29 -2.35
C GLY A 87 0.75 -16.89 -3.68
N LYS A 88 -0.58 -17.03 -3.73
CA LYS A 88 -1.37 -16.62 -4.91
C LYS A 88 -1.79 -15.17 -4.79
N LEU A 89 -1.31 -14.34 -5.72
CA LEU A 89 -1.71 -12.95 -5.88
C LEU A 89 -3.23 -12.80 -5.95
N PHE A 90 -3.86 -13.61 -6.82
CA PHE A 90 -5.31 -13.64 -7.04
C PHE A 90 -5.91 -14.92 -6.44
N LYS A 91 -6.82 -14.75 -5.49
CA LYS A 91 -7.53 -15.85 -4.81
C LYS A 91 -8.97 -15.98 -5.31
N PHE A 92 -9.57 -14.88 -5.75
CA PHE A 92 -10.96 -14.83 -6.21
C PHE A 92 -11.05 -14.44 -7.69
N VAL A 93 -12.15 -14.80 -8.34
CA VAL A 93 -12.39 -14.58 -9.79
C VAL A 93 -12.20 -13.11 -10.19
N ASN A 94 -12.65 -12.17 -9.36
CA ASN A 94 -12.61 -10.74 -9.66
C ASN A 94 -11.34 -10.04 -9.17
N ASP A 95 -10.39 -10.76 -8.55
CA ASP A 95 -9.20 -10.14 -7.99
C ASP A 95 -8.33 -9.48 -9.06
N GLY A 96 -8.14 -10.15 -10.21
CA GLY A 96 -7.32 -9.61 -11.31
C GLY A 96 -7.91 -8.31 -11.91
N ILE A 97 -9.23 -8.25 -12.05
CA ILE A 97 -9.93 -7.06 -12.55
C ILE A 97 -9.76 -5.91 -11.56
N ARG A 98 -10.09 -6.14 -10.29
CA ARG A 98 -10.00 -5.12 -9.21
C ARG A 98 -8.57 -4.63 -9.00
N TRP A 99 -7.60 -5.54 -9.06
CA TRP A 99 -6.18 -5.20 -8.95
C TRP A 99 -5.75 -4.30 -10.11
N LYS A 100 -6.11 -4.65 -11.35
CA LYS A 100 -5.76 -3.86 -12.53
C LYS A 100 -6.39 -2.47 -12.48
N GLU A 101 -7.69 -2.37 -12.19
CA GLU A 101 -8.38 -1.09 -12.02
C GLU A 101 -7.72 -0.21 -10.94
N ASN A 102 -7.27 -0.83 -9.85
CA ASN A 102 -6.54 -0.11 -8.80
C ASN A 102 -5.18 0.40 -9.28
N ILE A 103 -4.42 -0.43 -10.01
CA ILE A 103 -3.13 -0.03 -10.60
C ILE A 103 -3.31 1.10 -11.61
N ASP A 104 -4.26 0.96 -12.54
CA ASP A 104 -4.51 1.96 -13.58
C ASP A 104 -4.84 3.32 -12.94
N ARG A 105 -5.60 3.32 -11.83
CA ARG A 105 -5.90 4.54 -11.09
C ARG A 105 -4.72 5.07 -10.29
N LEU A 106 -3.87 4.22 -9.71
CA LEU A 106 -2.62 4.66 -9.07
C LEU A 106 -1.70 5.37 -10.06
N LEU A 107 -1.53 4.82 -11.27
CA LEU A 107 -0.72 5.42 -12.34
C LEU A 107 -1.22 6.82 -12.75
N GLN A 108 -2.52 7.10 -12.62
CA GLN A 108 -3.10 8.43 -12.88
C GLN A 108 -2.92 9.41 -11.70
N ILE A 109 -2.82 8.90 -10.48
CA ILE A 109 -2.79 9.72 -9.26
C ILE A 109 -1.35 10.10 -8.91
N PHE A 110 -0.41 9.17 -9.07
CA PHE A 110 0.99 9.38 -8.72
C PHE A 110 1.59 10.57 -9.46
N ASP A 111 2.44 11.30 -8.76
CA ASP A 111 3.23 12.39 -9.31
C ASP A 111 4.58 11.85 -9.79
N ILE A 112 4.83 11.97 -11.09
CA ILE A 112 6.08 11.55 -11.72
C ILE A 112 7.28 12.43 -11.33
N GLY A 113 7.03 13.65 -10.84
CA GLY A 113 8.06 14.58 -10.38
C GLY A 113 8.66 14.21 -9.02
N ASP A 114 7.92 13.45 -8.20
CA ASP A 114 8.40 12.94 -6.91
C ASP A 114 9.18 11.64 -7.11
N ILE A 115 10.43 11.59 -6.66
CA ILE A 115 11.33 10.43 -6.88
C ILE A 115 10.73 9.15 -6.26
N THR A 116 10.15 9.26 -5.07
CA THR A 116 9.56 8.11 -4.36
C THR A 116 8.38 7.54 -5.15
N GLN A 117 7.49 8.40 -5.64
CA GLN A 117 6.36 8.00 -6.46
C GLN A 117 6.80 7.52 -7.85
N LYS A 118 7.86 8.09 -8.44
CA LYS A 118 8.45 7.60 -9.70
C LYS A 118 8.92 6.15 -9.56
N VAL A 119 9.58 5.78 -8.47
CA VAL A 119 9.94 4.38 -8.17
C VAL A 119 8.69 3.49 -8.06
N MET A 120 7.63 3.98 -7.38
CA MET A 120 6.37 3.23 -7.28
C MET A 120 5.71 3.04 -8.65
N ILE A 121 5.72 4.06 -9.51
CA ILE A 121 5.20 3.98 -10.89
C ILE A 121 5.99 2.94 -11.69
N ALA A 122 7.32 2.90 -11.56
CA ALA A 122 8.13 1.88 -12.19
C ALA A 122 7.74 0.47 -11.70
N GLU A 123 7.56 0.29 -10.38
CA GLU A 123 7.13 -0.99 -9.82
C GLU A 123 5.76 -1.43 -10.33
N LEU A 124 4.81 -0.49 -10.48
CA LEU A 124 3.50 -0.79 -11.07
C LEU A 124 3.62 -1.26 -12.53
N ASN A 125 4.45 -0.61 -13.35
CA ASN A 125 4.70 -1.03 -14.73
C ASN A 125 5.31 -2.44 -14.78
N ARG A 126 6.30 -2.73 -13.91
CA ARG A 126 6.86 -4.07 -13.76
C ARG A 126 5.81 -5.10 -13.34
N ASN A 127 4.93 -4.76 -12.40
CA ASN A 127 3.84 -5.64 -11.98
C ASN A 127 2.86 -5.94 -13.13
N LEU A 128 2.58 -4.96 -14.00
CA LEU A 128 1.80 -5.16 -15.22
C LEU A 128 2.55 -5.98 -16.28
N GLY A 129 3.88 -6.07 -16.18
CA GLY A 129 4.77 -6.71 -17.15
C GLY A 129 5.26 -5.78 -18.25
N ASP A 130 5.06 -4.46 -18.09
CA ASP A 130 5.67 -3.43 -18.92
C ASP A 130 7.09 -3.15 -18.38
N PHE A 131 7.99 -4.09 -18.64
CA PHE A 131 9.38 -4.03 -18.17
C PHE A 131 10.14 -2.89 -18.85
N ASP A 132 9.84 -2.60 -20.11
CA ASP A 132 10.47 -1.50 -20.85
C ASP A 132 10.17 -0.16 -20.17
N LYS A 133 8.90 0.11 -19.82
CA LYS A 133 8.54 1.34 -19.12
C LYS A 133 9.12 1.40 -17.71
N CYS A 134 9.16 0.27 -17.01
CA CYS A 134 9.82 0.19 -15.70
C CYS A 134 11.29 0.62 -15.82
N MET A 135 12.03 0.06 -16.78
CA MET A 135 13.45 0.35 -17.00
C MET A 135 13.69 1.79 -17.42
N GLU A 136 12.85 2.34 -18.30
CA GLU A 136 12.90 3.75 -18.70
C GLU A 136 12.80 4.68 -17.47
N LEU A 137 11.83 4.42 -16.59
CA LEU A 137 11.57 5.24 -15.41
C LEU A 137 12.71 5.14 -14.39
N ILE A 138 13.19 3.93 -14.11
CA ILE A 138 14.27 3.69 -13.15
C ILE A 138 15.58 4.32 -13.63
N ASN A 139 15.93 4.16 -14.92
CA ASN A 139 17.14 4.76 -15.47
C ASN A 139 17.08 6.30 -15.55
N SER A 140 15.90 6.91 -15.44
CA SER A 140 15.73 8.37 -15.36
C SER A 140 15.97 8.96 -13.96
N ILE A 141 16.26 8.13 -12.97
CA ILE A 141 16.57 8.57 -11.59
C ILE A 141 18.07 8.89 -11.51
N GLU A 142 18.39 10.18 -11.53
CA GLU A 142 19.76 10.69 -11.37
C GLU A 142 20.08 10.95 -9.90
N ASP A 143 20.10 9.89 -9.09
CA ASP A 143 20.44 9.95 -7.67
C ASP A 143 21.48 8.86 -7.31
N PRO A 144 22.74 9.23 -7.03
CA PRO A 144 23.79 8.29 -6.66
C PRO A 144 23.46 7.45 -5.42
N GLU A 145 22.66 7.97 -4.48
CA GLU A 145 22.25 7.22 -3.28
C GLU A 145 21.26 6.09 -3.59
N LEU A 146 20.68 6.10 -4.79
CA LEU A 146 19.68 5.12 -5.26
C LEU A 146 20.23 4.17 -6.32
N GLU A 147 21.54 4.17 -6.60
CA GLU A 147 22.14 3.26 -7.59
C GLU A 147 21.85 1.78 -7.28
N TRP A 148 21.95 1.40 -6.01
CA TRP A 148 21.62 0.04 -5.55
C TRP A 148 20.17 -0.36 -5.83
N LEU A 149 19.24 0.60 -5.75
CA LEU A 149 17.82 0.38 -6.05
C LEU A 149 17.63 0.18 -7.55
N THR A 150 18.26 1.03 -8.36
CA THR A 150 18.24 0.91 -9.82
C THR A 150 18.74 -0.47 -10.26
N GLU A 151 19.89 -0.92 -9.75
CA GLU A 151 20.44 -2.26 -10.06
C GLU A 151 19.51 -3.39 -9.61
N ALA A 152 18.82 -3.25 -8.48
CA ALA A 152 17.84 -4.24 -8.05
C ALA A 152 16.67 -4.33 -9.04
N PHE A 153 16.11 -3.20 -9.48
CA PHE A 153 15.03 -3.19 -10.48
C PHE A 153 15.46 -3.76 -11.82
N LYS A 154 16.69 -3.50 -12.28
CA LYS A 154 17.23 -4.06 -13.54
C LYS A 154 17.20 -5.58 -13.53
N ARG A 155 17.76 -6.20 -12.48
CA ARG A 155 17.76 -7.68 -12.32
C ARG A 155 16.36 -8.27 -12.35
N GLU A 156 15.41 -7.63 -11.66
CA GLU A 156 14.02 -8.10 -11.60
C GLU A 156 13.30 -7.95 -12.95
N CYS A 157 13.60 -6.90 -13.72
CA CYS A 157 13.06 -6.75 -15.07
C CYS A 157 13.65 -7.76 -16.06
N GLU A 158 14.97 -8.00 -16.01
CA GLU A 158 15.65 -8.99 -16.86
C GLU A 158 15.14 -10.42 -16.63
N SER A 159 14.82 -10.75 -15.38
CA SER A 159 14.21 -12.04 -15.00
C SER A 159 12.69 -12.09 -15.24
N GLN A 160 12.09 -11.03 -15.80
CA GLN A 160 10.65 -10.88 -16.01
C GLN A 160 9.82 -11.10 -14.75
N ASN A 161 10.37 -10.80 -13.56
CA ASN A 161 9.65 -10.95 -12.31
C ASN A 161 8.57 -9.88 -12.22
N LYS A 162 7.31 -10.29 -12.07
CA LYS A 162 6.15 -9.40 -11.85
C LYS A 162 5.75 -9.28 -10.38
N ASN A 163 6.28 -10.11 -9.49
CA ASN A 163 5.91 -10.16 -8.08
C ASN A 163 6.73 -9.17 -7.24
N ALA A 164 6.25 -8.77 -6.07
CA ALA A 164 7.04 -7.98 -5.13
C ALA A 164 8.36 -8.71 -4.77
N PHE A 165 9.44 -7.95 -4.63
CA PHE A 165 10.77 -8.46 -4.31
C PHE A 165 11.36 -7.70 -3.11
N LEU A 166 12.49 -8.19 -2.60
CA LEU A 166 13.20 -7.55 -1.49
C LEU A 166 14.28 -6.61 -2.04
N LEU A 167 14.22 -5.36 -1.58
CA LEU A 167 15.27 -4.38 -1.78
C LEU A 167 16.32 -4.57 -0.70
N ILE A 168 17.49 -5.08 -1.10
CA ILE A 168 18.64 -5.26 -0.22
C ILE A 168 19.61 -4.11 -0.54
N CYS A 169 19.77 -3.20 0.41
CA CYS A 169 20.85 -2.21 0.39
C CYS A 169 22.14 -2.94 0.73
N ASN A 170 23.14 -2.86 -0.15
CA ASN A 170 24.48 -3.34 0.19
C ASN A 170 25.17 -2.20 0.96
N GLU A 171 25.32 -2.37 2.27
CA GLU A 171 26.16 -1.52 3.12
C GLU A 171 27.65 -1.79 2.88
#